data_AF-Q1MFK1-F1
#
_entry.id   AF-Q1MFK1-F1
#
_cell.length_a   1.000
_cell.length_b   1.000
_cell.length_c   1.000
_cell.angle_alpha   90.00
_cell.angle_beta   90.00
_cell.angle_gamma   90.00
#
_symmetry.space_group_name_H-M   'P 1'
#
loop_
_entity.id
_entity.type
_entity.pdbx_description
1 polymer ?
#
loop_
_entity_poly.entity_id
_entity_poly.type
_entity_poly.pdbx_seq_one_letter_code
_entity_poly.pdbx_strand_id
1 'polypeptide(L)'
;MNSLWPIVIGGILPALFWGITAIFQKQSATAATGSAIYLIAFGAACALAGLIAALIWRPAPWTAEGLGFAATSGACFAVGTGLISFALFTYGVPVSKLAPIWSCNVLVTLAIGAVFLGEASELDIVKLVAGTLLIISGALLVSSA
;
A
#
# COMPACT_ATOMS: atom_id res chain seq x y z
N MET A 1 24.88 -6.85 15.57
CA MET A 1 24.63 -7.50 14.26
C MET A 1 23.34 -6.93 13.73
N ASN A 2 23.40 -6.03 12.75
CA ASN A 2 22.20 -5.45 12.15
C ASN A 2 21.52 -6.53 11.30
N SER A 3 20.46 -7.13 11.85
CA SER A 3 19.67 -8.10 11.10
C SER A 3 18.97 -7.37 9.96
N LEU A 4 19.23 -7.77 8.71
CA LEU A 4 18.53 -7.28 7.52
C LEU A 4 17.06 -7.75 7.47
N TRP A 5 16.69 -8.70 8.33
CA TRP A 5 15.41 -9.39 8.30
C TRP A 5 14.16 -8.49 8.46
N PRO A 6 14.15 -7.45 9.32
CA PRO A 6 13.03 -6.53 9.40
C PRO A 6 12.78 -5.76 8.09
N ILE A 7 13.84 -5.41 7.36
CA ILE A 7 13.73 -4.74 6.06
C ILE A 7 13.17 -5.70 5.00
N VAL A 8 13.56 -6.97 5.06
CA VAL A 8 13.04 -8.00 4.14
C VAL A 8 11.56 -8.25 4.40
N ILE A 9 11.16 -8.49 5.65
CA ILE A 9 9.77 -8.80 6.04
C ILE A 9 8.85 -7.58 5.92
N GLY A 10 9.30 -6.40 6.36
CA GLY A 10 8.49 -5.20 6.40
C GLY A 10 8.53 -4.37 5.10
N GLY A 11 9.53 -4.59 4.25
CA GLY A 11 9.75 -3.79 3.03
C GLY A 11 9.71 -4.62 1.75
N ILE A 12 10.72 -5.46 1.52
CA ILE A 12 10.92 -6.13 0.22
C ILE A 12 9.77 -7.10 -0.11
N LEU A 13 9.42 -8.01 0.82
CA LEU A 13 8.36 -8.98 0.58
C LEU A 13 7.00 -8.30 0.34
N PRO A 14 6.55 -7.35 1.18
CA PRO A 14 5.34 -6.59 0.91
C PRO A 14 5.34 -5.90 -0.44
N ALA A 15 6.46 -5.27 -0.85
CA ALA A 15 6.55 -4.60 -2.15
C ALA A 15 6.32 -5.55 -3.34
N LEU A 16 6.85 -6.78 -3.27
CA LEU A 16 6.61 -7.81 -4.29
C LEU A 16 5.13 -8.21 -4.35
N PHE A 17 4.51 -8.45 -3.19
CA PHE A 17 3.08 -8.79 -3.14
C PHE A 17 2.21 -7.64 -3.64
N TRP A 18 2.52 -6.39 -3.29
CA TRP A 18 1.84 -5.20 -3.82
C TRP A 18 1.92 -5.11 -5.35
N GLY A 19 3.08 -5.41 -5.93
CA GLY A 19 3.26 -5.48 -7.38
C GLY A 19 2.39 -6.56 -8.03
N ILE A 20 2.34 -7.76 -7.44
CA ILE A 20 1.49 -8.86 -7.92
C ILE A 20 0.01 -8.52 -7.79
N THR A 21 -0.39 -7.92 -6.66
CA THR A 21 -1.77 -7.46 -6.42
C THR A 21 -2.24 -6.50 -7.51
N ALA A 22 -1.39 -5.58 -7.97
CA ALA A 22 -1.73 -4.65 -9.04
C ALA A 22 -2.10 -5.36 -10.36
N ILE A 23 -1.42 -6.48 -10.68
CA ILE A 23 -1.73 -7.28 -11.87
C ILE A 23 -3.11 -7.93 -11.74
N PHE A 24 -3.39 -8.59 -10.61
CA PHE A 24 -4.70 -9.20 -10.38
C PHE A 24 -5.83 -8.18 -10.28
N GLN A 25 -5.54 -6.98 -9.76
CA GLN A 25 -6.49 -5.86 -9.75
C GLN A 25 -6.83 -5.40 -11.17
N LYS A 26 -5.83 -5.28 -12.07
CA LYS A 26 -6.08 -5.03 -13.49
C LYS A 26 -6.92 -6.15 -14.12
N GLN A 27 -6.58 -7.42 -13.85
CA GLN A 27 -7.32 -8.55 -14.40
C GLN A 27 -8.78 -8.57 -13.93
N SER A 28 -9.03 -8.30 -12.65
CA SER A 28 -10.39 -8.17 -12.12
C SER A 28 -11.14 -7.00 -12.77
N ALA A 29 -10.48 -5.85 -12.98
CA ALA A 29 -11.08 -4.75 -13.71
C ALA A 29 -11.44 -5.16 -15.17
N THR A 30 -10.57 -5.87 -15.87
CA THR A 30 -10.85 -6.33 -17.25
C THR A 30 -11.95 -7.40 -17.31
N ALA A 31 -12.14 -8.18 -16.24
CA ALA A 31 -13.21 -9.17 -16.13
C ALA A 31 -14.58 -8.55 -15.77
N ALA A 32 -14.73 -7.22 -15.89
CA ALA A 32 -15.95 -6.46 -15.62
C ALA A 32 -16.53 -6.66 -14.21
N THR A 33 -15.68 -6.97 -13.22
CA THR A 33 -16.10 -7.13 -11.82
C THR A 33 -16.65 -5.82 -11.24
N GLY A 34 -16.17 -4.66 -11.73
CA GLY A 34 -16.49 -3.35 -11.16
C GLY A 34 -15.82 -3.11 -9.80
N SER A 35 -15.64 -1.84 -9.43
CA SER A 35 -14.85 -1.48 -8.24
C SER A 35 -15.48 -1.92 -6.92
N ALA A 36 -16.82 -1.92 -6.84
CA ALA A 36 -17.54 -2.34 -5.64
C ALA A 36 -17.34 -3.83 -5.32
N ILE A 37 -17.52 -4.71 -6.30
CA ILE A 37 -17.34 -6.15 -6.10
C ILE A 37 -15.86 -6.48 -5.88
N TYR A 38 -14.95 -5.78 -6.56
CA TYR A 38 -13.52 -5.90 -6.29
C TYR A 38 -13.21 -5.60 -4.81
N LEU A 39 -13.75 -4.49 -4.25
CA LEU A 39 -13.54 -4.13 -2.85
C LEU A 39 -14.12 -5.15 -1.87
N ILE A 40 -15.30 -5.68 -2.14
CA ILE A 40 -15.93 -6.71 -1.29
C ILE A 40 -15.09 -7.99 -1.29
N ALA A 41 -14.70 -8.48 -2.47
CA ALA A 41 -13.89 -9.69 -2.59
C ALA A 41 -12.50 -9.52 -1.98
N PHE A 42 -11.85 -8.38 -2.25
CA PHE A 42 -10.54 -8.04 -1.70
C PHE A 42 -10.60 -7.92 -0.17
N GLY A 43 -11.59 -7.20 0.37
CA GLY A 43 -11.82 -7.06 1.81
C GLY A 43 -12.10 -8.40 2.49
N ALA A 44 -12.89 -9.27 1.88
CA ALA A 44 -13.15 -10.63 2.38
C ALA A 44 -11.87 -11.47 2.42
N ALA A 45 -11.00 -11.38 1.41
CA ALA A 45 -9.71 -12.05 1.40
C ALA A 45 -8.80 -11.53 2.52
N CYS A 46 -8.74 -10.22 2.76
CA CYS A 46 -8.01 -9.63 3.89
C CYS A 46 -8.55 -10.10 5.24
N ALA A 47 -9.89 -10.15 5.41
CA ALA A 47 -10.52 -10.63 6.64
C ALA A 47 -10.19 -12.11 6.92
N LEU A 48 -10.22 -12.95 5.88
CA LEU A 48 -9.84 -14.36 5.99
C LEU A 48 -8.35 -14.53 6.35
N ALA A 49 -7.47 -13.78 5.71
CA ALA A 49 -6.04 -13.79 6.05
C ALA A 49 -5.79 -13.35 7.50
N GLY A 50 -6.50 -12.32 7.97
CA GLY A 50 -6.46 -11.86 9.37
C GLY A 50 -6.96 -12.91 10.34
N LEU A 51 -8.05 -13.63 10.01
CA LEU A 51 -8.56 -14.73 10.83
C LEU A 51 -7.55 -15.87 10.94
N ILE A 52 -6.93 -16.27 9.83
CA ILE A 52 -5.85 -17.28 9.82
C ILE A 52 -4.68 -16.82 10.69
N ALA A 53 -4.26 -15.56 10.55
CA ALA A 53 -3.17 -15.00 11.35
C ALA A 53 -3.49 -15.00 12.85
N ALA A 54 -4.74 -14.68 13.23
CA ALA A 54 -5.20 -14.70 14.62
C ALA A 54 -5.16 -16.11 15.25
N LEU A 55 -5.27 -17.18 14.44
CA LEU A 55 -5.16 -18.56 14.91
C LEU A 55 -3.71 -19.04 15.05
N ILE A 56 -2.79 -18.47 14.27
CA ILE A 56 -1.38 -18.90 14.22
C ILE A 56 -0.51 -18.09 15.19
N TRP A 57 -0.70 -16.77 15.26
CA TRP A 57 0.12 -15.90 16.10
C TRP A 57 -0.42 -15.77 17.52
N ARG A 58 0.49 -15.70 18.50
CA ARG A 58 0.18 -15.53 19.93
C ARG A 58 -0.80 -14.36 20.17
N PRO A 59 -1.67 -14.45 21.18
CA PRO A 59 -2.64 -13.39 21.46
C PRO A 59 -1.92 -12.10 21.87
N ALA A 60 -1.87 -11.13 20.95
CA ALA A 60 -1.72 -9.73 21.32
C ALA A 60 -3.02 -9.28 22.00
N PRO A 61 -2.97 -8.34 22.96
CA PRO A 61 -4.18 -7.79 23.54
C PRO A 61 -4.98 -7.07 22.45
N TRP A 62 -6.23 -7.51 22.22
CA TRP A 62 -7.13 -6.84 21.28
C TRP A 62 -7.70 -5.62 21.97
N THR A 63 -7.18 -4.43 21.64
CA THR A 63 -7.64 -3.17 22.23
C THR A 63 -8.61 -2.45 21.30
N ALA A 64 -9.60 -1.76 21.88
CA ALA A 64 -10.55 -0.96 21.11
C ALA A 64 -9.85 0.17 20.32
N GLU A 65 -8.80 0.76 20.89
CA GLU A 65 -7.98 1.78 20.25
C GLU A 65 -7.24 1.23 19.02
N GLY A 66 -6.56 0.08 19.17
CA GLY A 66 -5.87 -0.58 18.05
C GLY A 66 -6.83 -0.97 16.93
N LEU A 67 -8.03 -1.44 17.28
CA LEU A 67 -9.09 -1.72 16.32
C LEU A 67 -9.55 -0.45 15.58
N GLY A 68 -9.67 0.68 16.27
CA GLY A 68 -10.02 1.98 15.68
C GLY A 68 -8.98 2.46 14.65
N PHE A 69 -7.70 2.36 14.96
CA PHE A 69 -6.62 2.67 14.01
C PHE A 69 -6.60 1.70 12.83
N ALA A 70 -6.77 0.40 13.07
CA ALA A 70 -6.85 -0.60 12.01
C ALA A 70 -8.03 -0.36 11.07
N ALA A 71 -9.20 -0.02 11.60
CA ALA A 71 -10.40 0.31 10.82
C ALA A 71 -10.19 1.58 9.97
N THR A 72 -9.57 2.62 10.54
CA THR A 72 -9.27 3.86 9.83
C THR A 72 -8.27 3.61 8.69
N SER A 73 -7.22 2.85 8.96
CA SER A 73 -6.24 2.41 7.95
C SER A 73 -6.93 1.61 6.83
N GLY A 74 -7.79 0.65 7.19
CA GLY A 74 -8.57 -0.14 6.25
C GLY A 74 -9.50 0.70 5.38
N ALA A 75 -10.13 1.74 5.94
CA ALA A 75 -10.99 2.67 5.19
C ALA A 75 -10.18 3.48 4.17
N CYS A 76 -9.05 4.08 4.58
CA CYS A 76 -8.14 4.79 3.67
C CYS A 76 -7.65 3.88 2.54
N PHE A 77 -7.28 2.65 2.90
CA PHE A 77 -6.83 1.64 1.95
C PHE A 77 -7.93 1.26 0.96
N ALA A 78 -9.15 1.01 1.43
CA ALA A 78 -10.31 0.66 0.61
C ALA A 78 -10.65 1.78 -0.39
N VAL A 79 -10.61 3.04 0.05
CA VAL A 79 -10.83 4.19 -0.85
C VAL A 79 -9.75 4.23 -1.93
N GLY A 80 -8.47 4.15 -1.55
CA GLY A 80 -7.35 4.18 -2.50
C GLY A 80 -7.43 3.05 -3.53
N THR A 81 -7.62 1.81 -3.09
CA THR A 81 -7.71 0.67 -4.02
C THR A 81 -8.99 0.69 -4.86
N GLY A 82 -10.09 1.23 -4.31
CA GLY A 82 -11.33 1.47 -5.05
C GLY A 82 -11.14 2.45 -6.20
N LEU A 83 -10.43 3.56 -5.96
CA LEU A 83 -10.08 4.56 -6.99
C LEU A 83 -9.16 3.98 -8.06
N ILE A 84 -8.18 3.16 -7.68
CA ILE A 84 -7.33 2.43 -8.65
C ILE A 84 -8.20 1.52 -9.52
N SER A 85 -9.03 0.68 -8.89
CA SER A 85 -9.93 -0.23 -9.61
C SER A 85 -10.86 0.53 -10.56
N PHE A 86 -11.42 1.66 -10.11
CA PHE A 86 -12.26 2.53 -10.92
C PHE A 86 -11.50 3.06 -12.13
N ALA A 87 -10.28 3.57 -11.95
CA ALA A 87 -9.49 4.08 -13.08
C ALA A 87 -9.12 2.99 -14.08
N LEU A 88 -8.80 1.78 -13.61
CA LEU A 88 -8.46 0.64 -14.45
C LEU A 88 -9.66 0.11 -15.24
N PHE A 89 -10.84 0.13 -14.63
CA PHE A 89 -12.10 -0.35 -15.20
C PHE A 89 -12.73 0.69 -16.14
N THR A 90 -12.95 1.92 -15.65
CA THR A 90 -13.70 2.98 -16.35
C THR A 90 -12.86 3.67 -17.42
N TYR A 91 -11.59 3.96 -17.14
CA TYR A 91 -10.72 4.67 -18.09
C TYR A 91 -9.78 3.75 -18.87
N GLY A 92 -9.73 2.46 -18.53
CA GLY A 92 -8.92 1.47 -19.24
C GLY A 92 -7.41 1.66 -19.14
N VAL A 93 -6.94 2.58 -18.28
CA VAL A 93 -5.53 3.00 -18.21
C VAL A 93 -4.62 1.78 -17.94
N PRO A 94 -3.42 1.70 -18.57
CA PRO A 94 -2.45 0.67 -18.27
C PRO A 94 -2.00 0.72 -16.81
N VAL A 95 -1.96 -0.46 -16.17
CA VAL A 95 -1.45 -0.60 -14.80
C VAL A 95 0.01 -0.13 -14.68
N SER A 96 0.81 -0.29 -15.73
CA SER A 96 2.21 0.16 -15.81
C SER A 96 2.38 1.67 -15.71
N LYS A 97 1.37 2.47 -16.11
CA LYS A 97 1.41 3.93 -15.99
C LYS A 97 0.99 4.42 -14.61
N LEU A 98 0.00 3.75 -14.03
CA LEU A 98 -0.55 4.14 -12.74
C LEU A 98 0.29 3.62 -11.55
N ALA A 99 0.88 2.43 -11.68
CA ALA A 99 1.62 1.80 -10.59
C ALA A 99 2.79 2.61 -10.03
N PRO A 100 3.65 3.22 -10.87
CA PRO A 100 4.70 4.11 -10.37
C PRO A 100 4.13 5.34 -9.64
N ILE A 101 3.01 5.89 -10.11
CA ILE A 101 2.40 7.10 -9.54
C ILE A 101 1.81 6.81 -8.16
N TRP A 102 0.97 5.79 -8.01
CA TRP A 102 0.39 5.50 -6.68
C TRP A 102 1.42 4.96 -5.69
N SER A 103 2.53 4.37 -6.19
CA SER A 103 3.65 3.94 -5.35
C SER A 103 4.37 5.12 -4.70
N CYS A 104 4.16 6.36 -5.17
CA CYS A 104 4.60 7.56 -4.46
C CYS A 104 3.84 7.78 -3.13
N ASN A 105 2.83 6.98 -2.79
CA ASN A 105 2.19 6.98 -1.46
C ASN A 105 3.21 6.81 -0.32
N VAL A 106 4.34 6.14 -0.56
CA VAL A 106 5.43 6.02 0.41
C VAL A 106 5.98 7.38 0.85
N LEU A 107 6.00 8.38 -0.05
CA LEU A 107 6.44 9.73 0.26
C LEU A 107 5.42 10.45 1.16
N VAL A 108 4.13 10.18 0.95
CA VAL A 108 3.06 10.67 1.83
C VAL A 108 3.20 10.04 3.22
N THR A 109 3.47 8.73 3.30
CA THR A 109 3.73 8.04 4.58
C THR A 109 4.93 8.65 5.31
N LEU A 110 6.04 8.92 4.61
CA LEU A 110 7.23 9.54 5.21
C LEU A 110 6.94 10.96 5.72
N ALA A 111 6.22 11.77 4.94
CA ALA A 111 5.86 13.13 5.35
C ALA A 111 4.92 13.14 6.57
N ILE A 112 3.90 12.27 6.56
CA ILE A 112 2.96 12.16 7.69
C ILE A 112 3.66 11.54 8.91
N GLY A 113 4.49 10.52 8.75
CA GLY A 113 5.25 9.90 9.84
C GLY A 113 6.19 10.91 10.53
N ALA A 114 6.94 11.68 9.73
CA ALA A 114 7.82 12.71 10.26
C ALA A 114 7.09 13.73 11.15
N VAL A 115 5.87 14.13 10.76
CA VAL A 115 5.09 15.16 11.49
C VAL A 115 4.25 14.56 12.61
N PHE A 116 3.45 13.53 12.31
CA PHE A 116 2.44 12.98 13.20
C PHE A 116 3.02 12.02 14.23
N LEU A 117 4.05 11.24 13.87
CA LEU A 117 4.75 10.34 14.78
C LEU A 117 5.97 11.00 15.44
N GLY A 118 6.31 12.24 15.04
CA GLY A 118 7.45 12.98 15.57
C GLY A 118 8.81 12.42 15.13
N GLU A 119 8.83 11.59 14.08
CA GLU A 119 10.04 10.92 13.60
C GLU A 119 11.00 11.88 12.86
N ALA A 120 10.63 13.14 12.66
CA ALA A 120 11.44 14.13 11.93
C ALA A 120 12.88 14.27 12.45
N SER A 121 13.09 14.14 13.77
CA SER A 121 14.43 14.24 14.38
C SER A 121 15.33 13.03 14.10
N GLU A 122 14.75 11.90 13.68
CA GLU A 122 15.48 10.67 13.36
C GLU A 122 15.91 10.61 11.89
N LEU A 123 15.45 11.57 11.06
CA LEU A 123 15.64 11.58 9.62
C LEU A 123 16.85 12.40 9.20
N ASP A 124 17.68 11.82 8.33
CA ASP A 124 18.66 12.57 7.56
C ASP A 124 17.94 13.31 6.43
N ILE A 125 17.66 14.61 6.66
CA ILE A 125 16.87 15.45 5.75
C ILE A 125 17.49 15.52 4.35
N VAL A 126 18.82 15.53 4.25
CA VAL A 126 19.49 15.61 2.94
C VAL A 126 19.27 14.33 2.15
N LYS A 127 19.48 13.16 2.78
CA LYS A 127 19.23 11.87 2.13
C LYS A 127 17.75 11.68 1.80
N LEU A 128 16.85 12.13 2.68
CA LEU A 128 15.41 12.04 2.46
C LEU A 128 14.96 12.87 1.25
N VAL A 129 15.40 14.12 1.15
CA VAL A 129 15.07 14.99 0.01
C VAL A 129 15.66 14.42 -1.29
N ALA A 130 16.92 14.00 -1.28
CA ALA A 130 17.54 13.40 -2.45
C ALA A 130 16.81 12.13 -2.90
N GLY A 131 16.49 11.22 -1.97
CA GLY A 131 15.72 10.00 -2.26
C GLY A 131 14.31 10.30 -2.77
N THR A 132 13.63 11.30 -2.20
CA THR A 132 12.30 11.75 -2.65
C THR A 132 12.33 12.22 -4.10
N LEU A 133 13.30 13.05 -4.46
CA LEU A 133 13.46 13.53 -5.85
C LEU A 133 13.73 12.38 -6.82
N LEU A 134 14.54 11.40 -6.42
CA LEU A 134 14.81 10.20 -7.24
C LEU A 134 13.54 9.35 -7.43
N ILE A 135 12.74 9.16 -6.38
CA ILE A 135 11.48 8.41 -6.46
C ILE A 135 10.48 9.11 -7.40
N ILE A 136 10.28 10.42 -7.23
CA ILE A 136 9.35 11.19 -8.08
C ILE A 136 9.82 11.16 -9.54
N SER A 137 11.11 11.41 -9.77
CA SER A 137 11.66 11.42 -11.14
C SER A 137 11.54 10.05 -11.80
N GLY A 138 11.83 8.97 -11.07
CA GLY A 138 11.66 7.60 -11.55
C GLY A 138 10.20 7.27 -11.83
N ALA A 139 9.28 7.64 -10.95
CA ALA A 139 7.85 7.43 -11.15
C ALA A 139 7.32 8.14 -12.40
N LEU A 140 7.70 9.41 -12.60
CA LEU A 140 7.33 10.18 -13.79
C LEU A 140 7.90 9.54 -15.05
N LEU A 141 9.19 9.20 -15.04
CA LEU A 141 9.85 8.58 -16.20
C LEU A 141 9.16 7.26 -16.60
N VAL A 142 8.92 6.35 -15.65
CA VAL A 142 8.26 5.07 -15.92
C VAL A 142 6.80 5.28 -16.36
N SER A 143 6.08 6.22 -15.76
CA SER A 143 4.69 6.51 -16.15
C SER A 143 4.55 7.12 -17.56
N SER A 144 5.63 7.74 -18.06
CA SER A 144 5.71 8.36 -19.37
C SER A 144 6.17 7.42 -20.50
N ALA A 145 6.69 6.24 -20.14
CA ALA A 145 7.06 5.19 -21.09
C ALA A 145 5.83 4.55 -21.75
#